data_AF-A0A7Z8R3H5-F1
#
_entry.id   AF-A0A7Z8R3H5-F1
#
_cell.length_a   1.000
_cell.length_b   1.000
_cell.length_c   1.000
_cell.angle_alpha   90.00
_cell.angle_beta   90.00
_cell.angle_gamma   90.00
#
_symmetry.space_group_name_H-M   'P 1'
#
loop_
_entity.id
_entity.type
_entity.pdbx_description
1 polymer ?
#
loop_
_entity_poly.entity_id
_entity_poly.type
_entity_poly.pdbx_seq_one_letter_code
_entity_poly.pdbx_strand_id
1 'polypeptide(L)'
;MLEQFTFALNVTAPILILLILGITFRRTGFIDQHFINIANSFVFNITLPCLLFFSIASTPLTQSANIPLFLFGVLFTLGSALLFWLVSLGLIESDKRGVFYTGSF
;
A
#
# COMPACT_ATOMS: atom_id res chain seq x y z
N MET A 1 -23.80 -13.72 0.89
CA MET A 1 -23.08 -13.81 -0.40
C MET A 1 -23.36 -12.58 -1.27
N LEU A 2 -24.60 -12.32 -1.72
CA LEU A 2 -24.91 -11.14 -2.53
C LEU A 2 -24.64 -9.82 -1.77
N GLU A 3 -24.98 -9.75 -0.48
CA GLU A 3 -24.72 -8.56 0.35
C GLU A 3 -23.22 -8.23 0.50
N GLN A 4 -22.37 -9.26 0.65
CA GLN A 4 -20.91 -9.08 0.72
C GLN A 4 -20.34 -8.57 -0.61
N PHE A 5 -20.91 -9.02 -1.74
CA PHE A 5 -20.54 -8.52 -3.05
C PHE A 5 -20.92 -7.05 -3.22
N THR A 6 -22.14 -6.67 -2.85
CA THR A 6 -22.60 -5.28 -2.92
C THR A 6 -21.81 -4.35 -1.98
N PHE A 7 -21.45 -4.83 -0.78
CA PHE A 7 -20.58 -4.10 0.15
C PHE A 7 -19.18 -3.88 -0.42
N ALA A 8 -18.55 -4.94 -0.94
CA ALA A 8 -17.22 -4.83 -1.56
C ALA A 8 -17.23 -3.87 -2.76
N LEU A 9 -18.30 -3.91 -3.57
CA LEU A 9 -18.51 -2.94 -4.64
C LEU A 9 -18.68 -1.52 -4.10
N ASN A 10 -19.43 -1.29 -3.03
CA ASN A 10 -19.61 0.07 -2.50
C ASN A 10 -18.30 0.68 -1.99
N VAL A 11 -17.42 -0.14 -1.37
CA VAL A 11 -16.11 0.31 -0.91
C VAL A 11 -15.14 0.56 -2.07
N THR A 12 -15.15 -0.30 -3.09
CA THR A 12 -14.12 -0.29 -4.15
C THR A 12 -14.54 0.52 -5.39
N ALA A 13 -15.83 0.59 -5.69
CA ALA A 13 -16.37 1.30 -6.86
C ALA A 13 -15.95 2.77 -6.92
N PRO A 14 -15.94 3.55 -5.82
CA PRO A 14 -15.47 4.94 -5.87
C PRO A 14 -14.02 5.06 -6.36
N ILE A 15 -13.14 4.16 -5.88
CA ILE A 15 -11.73 4.12 -6.27
C ILE A 15 -11.61 3.71 -7.76
N LEU A 16 -12.42 2.74 -8.21
CA LEU A 16 -12.43 2.31 -9.61
C LEU A 16 -12.94 3.42 -10.55
N ILE A 17 -13.98 4.15 -10.17
CA ILE A 17 -14.51 5.29 -10.94
C ILE A 17 -13.43 6.37 -11.07
N LEU A 18 -12.75 6.71 -9.96
CA LEU A 18 -11.64 7.66 -9.97
C LEU A 18 -10.53 7.23 -10.95
N LEU A 19 -10.20 5.93 -10.96
CA LEU A 19 -9.19 5.37 -11.86
C LEU A 19 -9.62 5.48 -13.33
N ILE A 20 -10.86 5.14 -13.65
CA ILE A 20 -11.41 5.28 -15.01
C ILE A 20 -11.40 6.74 -15.47
N LEU A 21 -11.74 7.68 -14.58
CA LEU A 21 -11.65 9.12 -14.88
C LEU A 21 -10.22 9.55 -15.18
N GLY A 22 -9.24 9.12 -14.38
CA GLY A 22 -7.83 9.40 -14.62
C GLY A 22 -7.34 8.88 -15.99
N ILE A 23 -7.74 7.66 -16.36
CA ILE A 23 -7.44 7.10 -17.69
C ILE A 23 -8.10 7.92 -18.80
N THR A 24 -9.35 8.34 -18.60
CA THR A 24 -10.10 9.12 -19.59
C THR A 24 -9.45 10.48 -19.81
N PHE A 25 -9.05 11.18 -18.74
CA PHE A 25 -8.35 12.47 -18.84
C PHE A 25 -6.96 12.37 -19.47
N ARG A 26 -6.25 11.26 -19.24
CA ARG A 26 -5.00 10.97 -19.96
C ARG A 26 -5.26 10.73 -21.45
N ARG A 27 -6.34 10.02 -21.79
CA ARG A 27 -6.71 9.71 -23.18
C ARG A 27 -7.22 10.92 -23.97
N THR A 28 -7.91 11.85 -23.32
CA THR A 28 -8.37 13.10 -23.95
C THR A 28 -7.25 14.14 -24.11
N GLY A 29 -6.05 13.87 -23.58
CA GLY A 29 -4.93 14.80 -23.59
C GLY A 29 -5.09 16.00 -22.65
N PHE A 30 -6.12 15.98 -21.78
CA PHE A 30 -6.31 17.00 -20.76
C PHE A 30 -5.21 16.94 -19.69
N ILE A 31 -4.71 15.72 -19.42
CA ILE A 31 -3.57 15.47 -18.56
C ILE A 31 -2.44 14.88 -19.41
N ASP A 32 -1.33 15.61 -19.49
CA ASP A 32 -0.14 15.18 -20.22
C ASP A 32 0.85 14.41 -19.32
N GLN A 33 1.87 13.81 -19.92
CA GLN A 33 2.84 13.01 -19.18
C GLN A 33 3.68 13.87 -18.21
N HIS A 34 3.90 15.15 -18.52
CA HIS A 34 4.61 16.06 -17.62
C HIS A 34 3.82 16.33 -16.34
N PHE A 35 2.51 16.64 -16.46
CA PHE A 35 1.63 16.80 -15.30
C PHE A 35 1.59 15.54 -14.43
N ILE A 36 1.49 14.36 -15.03
CA ILE A 36 1.48 13.09 -14.28
C ILE A 36 2.76 12.94 -13.45
N ASN A 37 3.93 13.28 -14.01
CA ASN A 37 5.21 13.16 -13.32
C ASN A 37 5.30 14.15 -12.14
N ILE A 38 4.82 15.38 -12.31
CA ILE A 38 4.74 16.37 -11.23
C ILE A 38 3.77 15.89 -10.13
N ALA A 39 2.57 15.45 -10.52
CA ALA A 39 1.55 14.97 -9.59
C ALA A 39 2.05 13.76 -8.79
N ASN A 40 2.70 12.79 -9.43
CA ASN A 40 3.31 11.64 -8.76
C ASN A 40 4.35 12.12 -7.75
N SER A 41 5.26 13.00 -8.16
CA SER A 41 6.30 13.53 -7.27
C SER A 41 5.70 14.27 -6.07
N PHE A 42 4.62 15.02 -6.27
CA PHE A 42 3.88 15.68 -5.20
C PHE A 42 3.24 14.68 -4.24
N VAL A 43 2.57 13.65 -4.76
CA VAL A 43 1.94 12.61 -3.93
C VAL A 43 2.98 11.88 -3.09
N PHE A 44 4.10 11.48 -3.69
CA PHE A 44 5.15 10.75 -2.98
C PHE A 44 5.91 11.62 -1.97
N ASN A 45 6.26 12.85 -2.33
CA ASN A 45 7.12 13.69 -1.49
C ASN A 45 6.33 14.50 -0.45
N ILE A 46 5.04 14.74 -0.65
CA ILE A 46 4.25 15.63 0.20
C ILE A 46 3.05 14.90 0.77
N THR A 47 2.17 14.35 -0.09
CA THR A 47 0.92 13.75 0.38
C THR A 47 1.16 12.52 1.25
N LEU A 48 2.09 11.63 0.89
CA LEU A 48 2.41 10.44 1.69
C LEU A 48 2.99 10.79 3.07
N PRO A 49 4.05 11.62 3.21
CA PRO A 49 4.52 12.05 4.53
C PRO A 49 3.45 12.76 5.35
N CYS A 50 2.62 13.58 4.71
CA CYS A 50 1.53 14.29 5.37
C CYS A 50 0.45 13.34 5.89
N LEU A 51 0.06 12.34 5.08
CA LEU A 51 -0.85 11.28 5.49
C LEU A 51 -0.27 10.48 6.66
N LEU A 52 1.02 10.10 6.61
CA LEU A 52 1.70 9.41 7.70
C LEU A 52 1.71 10.26 8.98
N PHE A 53 2.03 11.55 8.85
CA PHE A 53 2.01 12.48 9.98
C PHE A 53 0.62 12.61 10.60
N PHE A 54 -0.42 12.84 9.79
CA PHE A 54 -1.79 12.92 10.27
C PHE A 54 -2.27 11.60 10.87
N SER A 55 -1.91 10.47 10.26
CA SER A 55 -2.22 9.15 10.79
C SER A 55 -1.64 8.98 12.19
N ILE A 56 -0.40 9.43 12.44
CA ILE A 56 0.22 9.38 13.76
C ILE A 56 -0.41 10.40 14.71
N ALA A 57 -0.60 11.64 14.28
CA ALA A 57 -1.10 12.74 15.11
C ALA A 57 -2.56 12.58 15.53
N SER A 58 -3.40 11.99 14.68
CA SER A 58 -4.81 11.73 14.95
C SER A 58 -5.06 10.41 15.69
N THR A 59 -4.02 9.59 15.88
CA THR A 59 -4.15 8.34 16.65
C THR A 59 -4.03 8.64 18.15
N PRO A 60 -5.11 8.52 18.95
CA PRO A 60 -5.02 8.72 20.40
C PRO A 60 -4.12 7.64 21.01
N LEU A 61 -2.98 8.06 21.56
CA LEU A 61 -1.97 7.20 22.20
C LEU A 61 -2.50 6.43 23.42
N THR A 62 -3.69 6.77 23.92
CA THR A 62 -4.33 6.18 25.09
C THR A 62 -5.06 4.86 24.82
N GLN A 63 -5.41 4.54 23.56
CA GLN A 63 -5.99 3.23 23.15
C GLN A 63 -5.03 2.36 22.32
N SER A 64 -3.95 2.94 21.80
CA SER A 64 -3.02 2.29 20.86
C SER A 64 -1.83 1.59 21.54
N ALA A 65 -1.64 1.76 22.85
CA ALA A 65 -0.65 1.01 23.64
C ALA A 65 -1.18 -0.36 24.09
N ASN A 66 -1.95 -1.07 23.26
CA ASN A 66 -2.21 -2.48 23.47
C ASN A 66 -0.94 -3.25 23.08
N ILE A 67 0.01 -3.32 24.03
CA ILE A 67 1.28 -4.05 23.93
C ILE A 67 1.10 -5.43 23.26
N PRO A 68 0.04 -6.23 23.55
CA PRO A 68 -0.17 -7.51 22.90
C PRO A 68 -0.42 -7.41 21.39
N LEU A 69 -1.18 -6.42 20.93
CA LEU A 69 -1.47 -6.18 19.52
C LEU A 69 -0.23 -5.71 18.75
N PHE A 70 0.57 -4.85 19.39
CA PHE A 70 1.85 -4.43 18.84
C PHE A 70 2.82 -5.61 18.72
N LEU A 71 2.97 -6.44 19.78
CA LEU A 71 3.81 -7.63 19.74
C LEU A 71 3.34 -8.62 18.68
N PHE A 72 2.03 -8.82 18.55
CA PHE A 72 1.44 -9.68 17.52
C PHE A 72 1.80 -9.18 16.12
N GLY A 73 1.63 -7.88 15.86
CA GLY A 73 2.03 -7.27 14.58
C GLY A 73 3.51 -7.47 14.28
N VAL A 74 4.39 -7.18 15.23
CA VAL A 74 5.85 -7.36 15.08
C VAL A 74 6.21 -8.82 14.80
N LEU A 75 5.69 -9.76 15.60
CA LEU A 75 5.95 -11.19 15.41
C LEU A 75 5.41 -11.71 14.09
N PHE A 76 4.24 -11.22 13.66
CA PHE A 76 3.65 -11.60 12.38
C PHE A 76 4.47 -11.06 11.20
N THR A 77 4.90 -9.79 11.23
CA THR A 77 5.76 -9.21 10.20
C THR A 77 7.13 -9.90 10.14
N LEU A 78 7.76 -10.18 11.28
CA LEU A 78 9.02 -10.92 11.32
C LEU A 78 8.83 -12.37 10.86
N GLY A 79 7.72 -13.01 11.25
CA GLY A 79 7.37 -14.35 10.84
C GLY A 79 7.15 -14.46 9.34
N SER A 80 6.38 -13.54 8.75
CA SER A 80 6.20 -13.48 7.29
C SER A 80 7.52 -13.21 6.58
N ALA A 81 8.38 -12.35 7.15
CA ALA A 81 9.69 -12.05 6.57
C ALA A 81 10.59 -13.26 6.51
N LEU A 82 10.64 -13.99 7.62
CA LEU A 82 11.43 -15.19 7.74
C LEU A 82 10.87 -16.31 6.84
N LEU A 83 9.55 -16.42 6.70
CA LEU A 83 8.92 -17.34 5.77
C LEU A 83 9.28 -17.03 4.31
N PHE A 84 9.14 -15.78 3.87
CA PHE A 84 9.53 -15.39 2.51
C PHE A 84 11.03 -15.55 2.26
N TRP A 85 11.87 -15.30 3.27
CA TRP A 85 13.31 -15.56 3.21
C TRP A 85 13.63 -17.06 3.06
N LEU A 86 13.00 -17.92 3.85
CA LEU A 86 13.18 -19.38 3.76
C LEU A 86 12.68 -19.95 2.43
N VAL A 87 11.56 -19.43 1.92
CA VAL A 87 11.03 -19.79 0.59
C VAL A 87 12.00 -19.35 -0.51
N SER A 88 12.56 -18.14 -0.41
CA SER A 88 13.57 -17.62 -1.34
C SER A 88 14.85 -18.47 -1.36
N LEU A 89 15.29 -18.98 -0.20
CA LEU A 89 16.44 -19.90 -0.09
C LEU A 89 16.24 -21.22 -0.84
N GLY A 90 15.01 -21.75 -0.87
CA GLY A 90 14.69 -23.04 -1.49
C GLY A 90 14.32 -22.97 -2.98
N LEU A 91 13.74 -21.86 -3.45
CA LEU A 91 13.16 -21.75 -4.80
C LEU A 91 13.88 -20.76 -5.73
N ILE A 92 14.76 -19.90 -5.21
CA ILE A 92 15.33 -18.77 -5.98
C ILE A 92 16.87 -18.83 -5.97
N GLU A 93 17.46 -18.71 -7.15
CA GLU A 93 18.90 -18.60 -7.37
C GLU A 93 19.51 -17.41 -6.60
N SER A 94 20.70 -17.59 -6.03
CA SER A 94 21.35 -16.64 -5.11
C SER A 94 21.46 -15.21 -5.65
N ASP A 95 21.49 -15.03 -6.97
CA ASP A 95 21.64 -13.74 -7.66
C ASP A 95 20.37 -12.86 -7.62
N LYS A 96 19.18 -13.44 -7.42
CA LYS A 96 17.89 -12.71 -7.45
C LYS A 96 17.22 -12.57 -6.07
N ARG A 97 17.84 -13.10 -5.02
CA ARG A 97 17.27 -13.15 -3.66
C ARG A 97 17.06 -11.76 -3.06
N GLY A 98 17.96 -10.82 -3.33
CA GLY A 98 17.85 -9.44 -2.84
C GLY A 98 16.64 -8.70 -3.41
N VAL A 99 16.38 -8.84 -4.72
CA VAL A 99 15.20 -8.22 -5.37
C VAL A 99 13.90 -8.88 -4.91
N PHE A 100 13.91 -10.20 -4.70
CA PHE A 100 12.74 -10.90 -4.19
C PHE A 100 12.39 -10.52 -2.75
N TYR A 101 13.39 -10.33 -1.88
CA TYR A 101 13.15 -9.95 -0.49
C TYR A 101 12.59 -8.52 -0.38
N THR A 102 13.17 -7.56 -1.12
CA THR A 102 12.68 -6.17 -1.17
C THR A 102 11.33 -6.05 -1.88
N GLY A 103 10.99 -6.96 -2.80
CA GLY A 103 9.69 -6.96 -3.48
C GLY A 103 8.57 -7.70 -2.72
N SER A 104 8.92 -8.44 -1.65
CA SER A 104 7.94 -9.19 -0.84
C SER A 104 7.45 -8.40 0.39
N PHE A 105 8.03 -7.23 0.66
CA PHE A 105 7.70 -6.32 1.75
C PHE A 105 7.31 -4.95 1.20
#